data_AF-A0A1V5TEE3-F1
#
_entry.id   AF-A0A1V5TEE3-F1
#
_cell.length_a   1.000
_cell.length_b   1.000
_cell.length_c   1.000
_cell.angle_alpha   90.00
_cell.angle_beta   90.00
_cell.angle_gamma   90.00
#
_symmetry.space_group_name_H-M   'P 1'
#
loop_
_entity.id
_entity.type
_entity.pdbx_description
1 polymer ?
#
loop_
_entity_poly.entity_id
_entity_poly.type
_entity_poly.pdbx_seq_one_letter_code
_entity_poly.pdbx_strand_id
1 'polypeptide(L)'
;MFCPECGNKIEDDSRFCEHCGNNIETDIPKEINTQNDKSAPVLTCPDCGKSIPDDSKFCEYCGKNIDTDISREVSIKKNEPVPNSIARSDVPEEQQSPKVEYTTCRNCGDKIEGSSEYCSICQNIIAMRNKKATPEQTTTVTPKGKPVTSIVVIGSVFLLLLIGLFFTDLIPAFNAYKEKTNSSSNEQAKKIVDMTTTPQTPKSKDMHLITSSGIGDIRLGISLNEAKTMIPDARLERCTDADDVALVCVKIGGEELMQLHADEENSEAPINWAKNISVIQTFNPACHTEEGIHPGSLVLEVEKILGKTKIIKIGPTEQRQYIEFINQPSWIIFRLDYTGIFEDGSSQTTRFDPKGKILSIAVKK
;
A
#
# COMPACT_ATOMS: atom_id res chain seq x y z
N MET A 1 -17.63 -38.24 9.37
CA MET A 1 -16.15 -38.27 9.35
C MET A 1 -15.60 -36.93 9.86
N PHE A 2 -14.29 -36.72 9.89
CA PHE A 2 -13.71 -35.40 10.22
C PHE A 2 -13.01 -34.84 8.99
N CYS A 3 -13.19 -33.55 8.74
CA CYS A 3 -12.50 -32.86 7.64
C CYS A 3 -10.99 -32.89 7.88
N PRO A 4 -10.17 -33.36 6.93
CA PRO A 4 -8.72 -33.44 7.10
C PRO A 4 -8.05 -32.06 7.19
N GLU A 5 -8.66 -31.02 6.62
CA GLU A 5 -8.11 -29.66 6.61
C GLU A 5 -8.43 -28.86 7.87
N CYS A 6 -9.67 -28.92 8.37
CA CYS A 6 -10.08 -28.08 9.51
C CYS A 6 -10.45 -28.85 10.78
N GLY A 7 -10.49 -30.19 10.74
CA GLY A 7 -10.75 -31.03 11.91
C GLY A 7 -12.20 -31.03 12.42
N ASN A 8 -13.12 -30.32 11.77
CA ASN A 8 -14.53 -30.33 12.15
C ASN A 8 -15.21 -31.63 11.71
N LYS A 9 -16.23 -32.04 12.48
CA LYS A 9 -17.06 -33.19 12.15
C LYS A 9 -17.93 -32.86 10.93
N ILE A 10 -17.96 -33.75 9.96
CA ILE A 10 -18.77 -33.66 8.73
C ILE A 10 -19.56 -34.96 8.53
N GLU A 11 -20.63 -34.92 7.74
CA GLU A 11 -21.39 -36.12 7.37
C GLU A 11 -20.53 -37.02 6.46
N ASP A 12 -20.77 -38.34 6.48
CA ASP A 12 -19.91 -39.33 5.82
C ASP A 12 -20.00 -39.29 4.28
N ASP A 13 -21.03 -38.65 3.71
CA ASP A 13 -21.26 -38.47 2.27
C ASP A 13 -21.04 -37.03 1.78
N SER A 14 -20.57 -36.15 2.67
CA SER A 14 -20.27 -34.76 2.35
C SER A 14 -19.14 -34.66 1.32
N ARG A 15 -19.45 -34.13 0.13
CA ARG A 15 -18.45 -33.85 -0.93
C ARG A 15 -17.57 -32.65 -0.63
N PHE A 16 -18.02 -31.78 0.27
CA PHE A 16 -17.26 -30.61 0.72
C PHE A 16 -17.53 -30.39 2.21
N CYS A 17 -16.56 -29.82 2.91
CA CYS A 17 -16.72 -29.42 4.30
C CYS A 17 -17.49 -28.10 4.37
N GLU A 18 -18.67 -28.10 4.99
CA GLU A 18 -19.49 -26.90 5.21
C GLU A 18 -18.82 -25.84 6.10
N HIS A 19 -17.80 -26.21 6.87
CA HIS A 19 -17.11 -25.29 7.78
C HIS A 19 -15.92 -24.56 7.18
N CYS A 20 -15.18 -25.18 6.24
CA CYS A 20 -13.96 -24.59 5.67
C CYS A 20 -13.94 -24.59 4.14
N GLY A 21 -14.93 -25.20 3.47
CA GLY A 21 -15.02 -25.28 2.02
C GLY A 21 -14.10 -26.29 1.36
N ASN A 22 -13.31 -27.07 2.13
CA ASN A 22 -12.42 -28.07 1.57
C ASN A 22 -13.21 -29.21 0.88
N ASN A 23 -12.77 -29.62 -0.31
CA ASN A 23 -13.34 -30.76 -1.02
C ASN A 23 -12.89 -32.07 -0.36
N ILE A 24 -13.85 -32.97 -0.11
CA ILE A 24 -13.61 -34.26 0.52
C ILE A 24 -13.69 -35.31 -0.59
N GLU A 25 -12.55 -35.55 -1.25
CA GLU A 25 -12.43 -36.62 -2.24
C GLU A 25 -12.60 -37.96 -1.52
N THR A 26 -13.82 -38.50 -1.58
CA THR A 26 -14.11 -39.86 -1.14
C THR A 26 -13.85 -40.80 -2.32
N ASP A 27 -12.69 -41.46 -2.29
CA ASP A 27 -12.40 -42.60 -3.14
C ASP A 27 -13.36 -43.75 -2.81
N ILE A 28 -14.54 -43.77 -3.44
CA ILE A 28 -15.39 -44.96 -3.50
C ILE A 28 -15.37 -45.50 -4.94
N PRO A 29 -15.05 -46.80 -5.16
CA PRO A 29 -14.91 -47.37 -6.49
C PRO A 29 -16.26 -47.39 -7.21
N LYS A 30 -16.34 -46.75 -8.38
CA LYS A 30 -17.50 -46.88 -9.27
C LYS A 30 -17.38 -48.16 -10.10
N GLU A 31 -18.19 -49.16 -9.77
CA GLU A 31 -18.60 -50.17 -10.72
C GLU A 31 -19.49 -49.57 -11.83
N ILE A 32 -18.99 -49.76 -13.03
CA ILE A 32 -19.51 -49.74 -14.40
C ILE A 32 -21.05 -49.88 -14.54
N ASN A 33 -21.71 -48.93 -15.24
CA ASN A 33 -22.56 -49.25 -16.40
C ASN A 33 -22.91 -48.04 -17.30
N THR A 34 -22.27 -48.05 -18.47
CA THR A 34 -22.64 -47.74 -19.85
C THR A 34 -23.79 -46.78 -20.27
N GLN A 35 -23.40 -45.86 -21.16
CA GLN A 35 -24.06 -45.20 -22.32
C GLN A 35 -25.24 -44.23 -22.11
N ASN A 36 -24.99 -42.95 -22.38
CA ASN A 36 -25.58 -42.27 -23.54
C ASN A 36 -24.91 -40.91 -23.81
N ASP A 37 -24.31 -40.80 -24.99
CA ASP A 37 -23.87 -39.56 -25.62
C ASP A 37 -25.05 -38.64 -25.91
N LYS A 38 -25.05 -37.46 -25.30
CA LYS A 38 -25.41 -36.19 -25.95
C LYS A 38 -24.51 -35.12 -25.32
N SER A 39 -23.41 -34.77 -25.99
CA SER A 39 -22.58 -33.64 -25.57
C SER A 39 -23.42 -32.37 -25.64
N ALA A 40 -23.82 -31.86 -24.47
CA ALA A 40 -24.38 -30.53 -24.34
C ALA A 40 -23.38 -29.51 -24.92
N PRO A 41 -23.84 -28.38 -25.48
CA PRO A 41 -22.95 -27.33 -25.95
C PRO A 41 -22.07 -26.86 -24.80
N VAL A 42 -20.76 -26.77 -25.06
CA VAL A 42 -19.76 -26.40 -24.06
C VAL A 42 -19.34 -24.96 -24.32
N LEU A 43 -19.58 -24.08 -23.35
CA LEU A 43 -19.09 -22.72 -23.33
C LEU A 43 -17.69 -22.67 -22.70
N THR A 44 -16.82 -21.75 -23.12
CA THR A 44 -15.53 -21.54 -22.45
C THR A 44 -15.64 -20.34 -21.53
N CYS A 45 -15.29 -20.51 -20.25
CA CYS A 45 -15.25 -19.42 -19.30
C CYS A 45 -14.26 -18.35 -19.78
N PRO A 46 -14.68 -17.08 -19.97
CA PRO A 46 -13.81 -16.02 -20.48
C PRO A 46 -12.73 -15.59 -19.48
N ASP A 47 -12.86 -15.98 -18.21
CA ASP A 47 -11.94 -15.58 -17.14
C ASP A 47 -10.84 -16.60 -16.87
N CYS A 48 -11.19 -17.88 -16.77
CA CYS A 48 -10.23 -18.95 -16.46
C CYS A 48 -9.94 -19.89 -17.64
N GLY A 49 -10.64 -19.73 -18.76
CA GLY A 49 -10.42 -20.51 -19.98
C GLY A 49 -10.92 -21.97 -19.92
N LYS A 50 -11.59 -22.38 -18.84
CA LYS A 50 -12.12 -23.74 -18.71
C LYS A 50 -13.48 -23.90 -19.34
N SER A 51 -13.70 -25.07 -19.92
CA SER A 51 -14.96 -25.51 -20.51
C SER A 51 -16.03 -25.72 -19.42
N ILE A 52 -17.20 -25.14 -19.62
CA ILE A 52 -18.37 -25.23 -18.74
C ILE A 52 -19.64 -25.49 -19.57
N PRO A 53 -20.70 -26.05 -18.97
CA PRO A 53 -22.01 -26.17 -19.63
C PRO A 53 -22.57 -24.80 -20.08
N ASP A 54 -23.27 -24.75 -21.22
CA ASP A 54 -23.82 -23.51 -21.81
C ASP A 54 -24.93 -22.84 -20.99
N ASP A 55 -25.56 -23.56 -20.08
CA ASP A 55 -26.58 -23.08 -19.14
C ASP A 55 -26.00 -22.63 -17.78
N SER A 56 -24.67 -22.71 -17.61
CA SER A 56 -24.00 -22.36 -16.37
C SER A 56 -24.08 -20.86 -16.10
N LYS A 57 -24.83 -20.47 -15.05
CA LYS A 57 -24.88 -19.09 -14.54
C LYS A 57 -23.56 -18.64 -13.90
N PHE A 58 -22.75 -19.60 -13.47
CA PHE A 58 -21.45 -19.36 -12.81
C PHE A 58 -20.45 -20.41 -13.26
N CYS A 59 -19.16 -20.05 -13.36
CA CYS A 59 -18.09 -20.99 -13.62
C CYS A 59 -17.79 -21.84 -12.38
N GLU A 60 -17.98 -23.16 -12.48
CA GLU A 60 -17.67 -24.11 -11.40
C GLU A 60 -16.18 -24.13 -10.98
N TYR A 61 -15.29 -23.63 -11.83
CA TYR A 61 -13.84 -23.65 -11.58
C TYR A 61 -13.28 -22.35 -10.98
N CYS A 62 -13.86 -21.19 -11.29
CA CYS A 62 -13.35 -19.90 -10.79
C CYS A 62 -14.40 -19.03 -10.07
N GLY A 63 -15.67 -19.47 -10.04
CA GLY A 63 -16.75 -18.81 -9.32
C GLY A 63 -17.29 -17.53 -9.95
N LYS A 64 -16.79 -17.11 -11.12
CA LYS A 64 -17.31 -15.92 -11.82
C LYS A 64 -18.67 -16.19 -12.45
N ASN A 65 -19.54 -15.19 -12.39
CA ASN A 65 -20.81 -15.18 -13.09
C ASN A 65 -20.58 -15.12 -14.60
N ILE A 66 -21.37 -15.89 -15.34
CA ILE A 66 -21.34 -15.96 -16.80
C ILE A 66 -22.64 -15.32 -17.29
N ASP A 67 -22.59 -14.03 -17.62
CA ASP A 67 -23.73 -13.33 -18.19
C ASP A 67 -23.98 -13.87 -19.62
N THR A 68 -25.09 -14.59 -19.78
CA THR A 68 -25.43 -15.35 -20.99
C THR A 68 -25.93 -14.49 -22.16
N ASP A 69 -25.92 -13.16 -22.04
CA ASP A 69 -26.43 -12.23 -23.06
C ASP A 69 -25.40 -11.84 -24.15
N ILE A 70 -24.13 -12.24 -24.05
CA ILE A 70 -23.08 -11.81 -25.00
C ILE A 70 -22.85 -12.80 -26.17
N SER A 71 -23.50 -13.97 -26.18
CA SER A 71 -23.18 -15.04 -27.16
C SER A 71 -24.21 -15.30 -28.27
N ARG A 72 -25.14 -14.38 -28.55
CA ARG A 72 -26.14 -14.57 -29.65
C ARG A 72 -25.99 -13.65 -30.88
N GLU A 73 -24.99 -12.77 -30.95
CA GLU A 73 -24.84 -11.86 -32.10
C GLU A 73 -23.86 -12.29 -33.20
N VAL A 74 -23.35 -13.52 -33.18
CA VAL A 74 -22.52 -14.05 -34.28
C VAL A 74 -23.11 -15.33 -34.87
N SER A 75 -24.30 -15.20 -35.45
CA SER A 75 -24.92 -16.06 -36.49
C SER A 75 -26.35 -15.56 -36.60
N ILE A 76 -26.80 -14.80 -37.61
CA ILE A 76 -27.05 -15.21 -38.99
C ILE A 76 -27.39 -13.92 -39.77
N LYS A 77 -26.71 -13.65 -40.88
CA LYS A 77 -27.23 -12.74 -41.93
C LYS A 77 -27.99 -13.57 -42.96
N LYS A 78 -29.31 -13.34 -43.12
CA LYS A 78 -29.95 -12.95 -44.40
C LYS A 78 -31.49 -12.92 -44.31
N ASN A 79 -32.03 -11.88 -44.95
CA ASN A 79 -33.32 -11.76 -45.63
C ASN A 79 -34.57 -11.37 -44.81
N GLU A 80 -34.92 -10.09 -44.94
CA GLU A 80 -36.29 -9.52 -45.00
C GLU A 80 -37.20 -10.28 -46.00
N PRO A 81 -38.56 -10.19 -45.92
CA PRO A 81 -39.30 -8.91 -45.84
C PRO A 81 -40.59 -8.86 -44.97
N VAL A 82 -40.98 -7.62 -44.68
CA VAL A 82 -42.24 -7.14 -44.06
C VAL A 82 -43.43 -7.32 -45.02
N PRO A 83 -44.66 -7.59 -44.53
CA PRO A 83 -45.66 -6.49 -44.46
C PRO A 83 -46.63 -6.53 -43.25
N ASN A 84 -46.86 -5.34 -42.67
CA ASN A 84 -48.13 -4.67 -42.31
C ASN A 84 -49.37 -5.55 -41.95
N SER A 85 -50.21 -5.29 -40.93
CA SER A 85 -50.66 -4.02 -40.32
C SER A 85 -51.78 -4.26 -39.25
N ILE A 86 -52.09 -3.21 -38.46
CA ILE A 86 -53.34 -2.92 -37.69
C ILE A 86 -53.53 -3.75 -36.39
N ALA A 87 -53.89 -3.23 -35.20
CA ALA A 87 -54.07 -1.89 -34.64
C ALA A 87 -54.12 -1.98 -33.09
N ARG A 88 -53.69 -0.88 -32.46
CA ARG A 88 -54.08 -0.26 -31.16
C ARG A 88 -54.61 -1.16 -30.03
N SER A 89 -53.88 -1.13 -28.90
CA SER A 89 -54.46 -0.71 -27.62
C SER A 89 -53.36 -0.22 -26.68
N ASP A 90 -53.49 1.05 -26.32
CA ASP A 90 -53.06 1.76 -25.10
C ASP A 90 -52.16 0.99 -24.11
N VAL A 91 -50.88 1.38 -24.06
CA VAL A 91 -50.00 1.17 -22.90
C VAL A 91 -49.20 2.46 -22.64
N PRO A 92 -49.06 2.93 -21.38
CA PRO A 92 -48.53 4.25 -21.06
C PRO A 92 -47.02 4.40 -21.30
N GLU A 93 -46.68 5.65 -21.61
CA GLU A 93 -45.38 6.26 -21.86
C GLU A 93 -44.29 5.84 -20.86
N GLU A 94 -43.28 5.16 -21.41
CA GLU A 94 -42.05 4.71 -20.78
C GLU A 94 -41.16 5.93 -20.45
N GLN A 95 -40.96 6.18 -19.15
CA GLN A 95 -40.01 7.19 -18.69
C GLN A 95 -38.60 6.70 -18.99
N GLN A 96 -37.97 7.36 -19.97
CA GLN A 96 -36.55 7.23 -20.30
C GLN A 96 -35.70 7.43 -19.04
N SER A 97 -35.00 6.37 -18.65
CA SER A 97 -33.95 6.39 -17.63
C SER A 97 -32.80 7.30 -18.11
N PRO A 98 -32.26 8.18 -17.24
CA PRO A 98 -31.14 9.02 -17.61
C PRO A 98 -29.90 8.17 -17.87
N LYS A 99 -29.22 8.41 -18.99
CA LYS A 99 -27.94 7.81 -19.34
C LYS A 99 -26.87 8.32 -18.35
N VAL A 100 -26.66 7.60 -17.26
CA VAL A 100 -25.64 7.92 -16.26
C VAL A 100 -24.27 7.56 -16.83
N GLU A 101 -23.37 8.54 -16.90
CA GLU A 101 -21.99 8.35 -17.32
C GLU A 101 -21.19 7.74 -16.17
N TYR A 102 -20.53 6.61 -16.41
CA TYR A 102 -19.76 5.87 -15.41
C TYR A 102 -18.27 6.07 -15.61
N THR A 103 -17.52 6.17 -14.51
CA THR A 103 -16.04 6.18 -14.54
C THR A 103 -15.51 5.01 -13.71
N THR A 104 -14.48 4.34 -14.20
CA THR A 104 -13.83 3.23 -13.47
C THR A 104 -12.72 3.76 -12.57
N CYS A 105 -12.72 3.37 -11.29
CA CYS A 105 -11.66 3.71 -10.34
C CYS A 105 -10.34 3.09 -10.79
N ARG A 106 -9.29 3.90 -10.94
CA ARG A 106 -7.95 3.40 -11.33
C ARG A 106 -7.23 2.61 -10.25
N ASN A 107 -7.67 2.72 -8.99
CA ASN A 107 -7.05 2.04 -7.86
C ASN A 107 -7.68 0.67 -7.58
N CYS A 108 -9.01 0.61 -7.44
CA CYS A 108 -9.71 -0.64 -7.11
C CYS A 108 -10.50 -1.26 -8.28
N GLY A 109 -10.64 -0.56 -9.42
CA GLY A 109 -11.35 -1.07 -10.60
C GLY A 109 -12.88 -0.96 -10.53
N ASP A 110 -13.43 -0.37 -9.47
CA ASP A 110 -14.88 -0.28 -9.28
C ASP A 110 -15.55 0.73 -10.24
N LYS A 111 -16.82 0.47 -10.59
CA LYS A 111 -17.62 1.37 -11.45
C LYS A 111 -18.31 2.42 -10.59
N ILE A 112 -17.91 3.68 -10.76
CA ILE A 112 -18.49 4.81 -10.02
C ILE A 112 -19.53 5.51 -10.89
N GLU A 113 -20.73 5.69 -10.33
CA GLU A 113 -21.81 6.45 -10.95
C GLU A 113 -21.69 7.94 -10.59
N GLY A 114 -21.57 8.80 -11.61
CA GLY A 114 -21.63 10.25 -11.44
C GLY A 114 -20.31 10.91 -10.99
N SER A 115 -20.43 12.16 -10.51
CA SER A 115 -19.31 13.10 -10.32
C SER A 115 -18.69 13.06 -8.92
N SER A 116 -18.58 11.88 -8.30
CA SER A 116 -18.01 11.79 -6.94
C SER A 116 -16.52 12.19 -6.95
N GLU A 117 -16.10 12.95 -5.94
CA GLU A 117 -14.71 13.40 -5.84
C GLU A 117 -13.80 12.28 -5.31
N TYR A 118 -14.38 11.26 -4.68
CA TYR A 118 -13.71 10.07 -4.14
C TYR A 118 -14.48 8.79 -4.45
N CYS A 119 -13.77 7.66 -4.49
CA CYS A 119 -14.32 6.32 -4.69
C CYS A 119 -14.93 5.81 -3.38
N SER A 120 -16.19 5.38 -3.38
CA SER A 120 -16.86 4.86 -2.18
C SER A 120 -16.26 3.56 -1.63
N ILE A 121 -15.54 2.79 -2.45
CA ILE A 121 -14.96 1.50 -2.07
C ILE A 121 -13.54 1.64 -1.52
N CYS A 122 -12.69 2.45 -2.16
CA CYS A 122 -11.29 2.59 -1.76
C CYS A 122 -10.90 4.00 -1.28
N GLN A 123 -11.84 4.94 -1.27
CA GLN A 123 -11.68 6.35 -0.88
C GLN A 123 -10.64 7.15 -1.67
N ASN A 124 -10.02 6.58 -2.70
CA ASN A 124 -9.14 7.32 -3.60
C ASN A 124 -9.90 8.41 -4.36
N ILE A 125 -9.24 9.56 -4.52
CA ILE A 125 -9.73 10.73 -5.25
C ILE A 125 -9.81 10.43 -6.76
N ILE A 126 -10.93 10.79 -7.40
CA ILE A 126 -11.21 10.48 -8.81
C ILE A 126 -10.98 11.68 -9.74
N ALA A 127 -11.04 12.93 -9.24
CA ALA A 127 -10.88 14.11 -10.09
C ALA A 127 -10.08 15.24 -9.42
N MET A 128 -8.97 15.66 -10.05
CA MET A 128 -8.42 17.00 -9.86
C MET A 128 -9.27 18.00 -10.67
N ARG A 129 -10.16 18.74 -10.01
CA ARG A 129 -10.76 19.92 -10.65
C ARG A 129 -9.70 21.02 -10.79
N ASN A 130 -9.18 21.17 -12.00
CA ASN A 130 -8.57 22.42 -12.45
C ASN A 130 -9.62 23.54 -12.40
N LYS A 131 -9.76 24.23 -11.26
CA LYS A 131 -10.38 25.56 -11.24
C LYS A 131 -9.35 26.56 -11.75
N LYS A 132 -9.57 27.03 -12.99
CA LYS A 132 -9.04 28.29 -13.49
C LYS A 132 -9.25 29.37 -12.42
N ALA A 133 -8.16 30.05 -12.07
CA ALA A 133 -8.21 31.28 -11.31
C ALA A 133 -9.05 32.32 -12.07
N THR A 134 -10.09 32.83 -11.42
CA THR A 134 -10.69 34.13 -11.74
C THR A 134 -10.50 35.01 -10.51
N PRO A 135 -9.93 36.23 -10.63
CA PRO A 135 -9.61 37.07 -9.49
C PRO A 135 -10.86 37.81 -9.05
N GLU A 136 -11.25 37.67 -7.78
CA GLU A 136 -12.32 38.49 -7.21
C GLU A 136 -11.88 39.14 -5.89
N GLN A 137 -11.51 40.41 -6.05
CA GLN A 137 -11.80 41.55 -5.19
C GLN A 137 -11.31 41.50 -3.74
N THR A 138 -10.10 42.04 -3.59
CA THR A 138 -9.60 42.66 -2.37
C THR A 138 -10.56 43.76 -1.88
N THR A 139 -11.31 43.50 -0.82
CA THR A 139 -11.86 44.55 0.04
C THR A 139 -10.78 45.02 1.00
N THR A 140 -10.20 46.17 0.66
CA THR A 140 -9.29 46.92 1.50
C THR A 140 -10.02 47.44 2.72
N VAL A 141 -9.71 46.91 3.91
CA VAL A 141 -10.03 47.55 5.18
C VAL A 141 -8.73 48.12 5.74
N THR A 142 -8.63 49.45 5.66
CA THR A 142 -7.51 50.25 6.15
C THR A 142 -7.54 50.36 7.68
N PRO A 143 -6.49 49.94 8.43
CA PRO A 143 -6.31 50.42 9.79
C PRO A 143 -5.46 51.70 9.78
N LYS A 144 -6.03 52.77 10.33
CA LYS A 144 -5.38 54.06 10.61
C LYS A 144 -4.07 53.86 11.37
N GLY A 145 -3.01 54.50 10.86
CA GLY A 145 -1.69 54.51 11.47
C GLY A 145 -1.62 55.26 12.81
N LYS A 146 -0.60 54.89 13.58
CA LYS A 146 0.12 55.76 14.51
C LYS A 146 1.62 55.57 14.27
N PRO A 147 2.42 56.65 14.29
CA PRO A 147 3.82 56.58 13.90
C PRO A 147 4.67 55.99 15.03
N VAL A 148 5.48 54.98 14.71
CA VAL A 148 6.58 54.54 15.58
C VAL A 148 7.86 55.04 14.95
N THR A 149 8.50 55.99 15.64
CA THR A 149 9.75 56.63 15.24
C THR A 149 10.91 55.65 15.29
N SER A 150 11.59 55.52 14.15
CA SER A 150 12.87 54.84 13.98
C SER A 150 13.95 55.47 14.87
N ILE A 151 14.59 54.66 15.72
CA ILE A 151 15.90 54.98 16.29
C ILE A 151 16.94 54.32 15.39
N VAL A 152 17.62 55.18 14.64
CA VAL A 152 18.82 54.88 13.85
C VAL A 152 19.97 54.68 14.84
N VAL A 153 20.52 53.47 14.92
CA VAL A 153 21.84 53.24 15.53
C VAL A 153 22.84 53.08 14.39
N ILE A 154 23.51 54.18 14.05
CA ILE A 154 24.72 54.19 13.22
C ILE A 154 25.86 54.60 14.15
N GLY A 155 26.91 53.77 14.19
CA GLY A 155 28.13 53.92 14.98
C GLY A 155 28.44 52.57 15.64
N SER A 156 29.51 51.85 15.34
CA SER A 156 30.78 52.27 14.76
C SER A 156 31.57 51.02 14.39
N VAL A 157 31.85 50.87 13.09
CA VAL A 157 32.98 50.09 12.59
C VAL A 157 34.22 50.90 12.94
N PHE A 158 34.91 50.57 14.05
CA PHE A 158 36.33 50.90 14.31
C PHE A 158 36.73 50.33 15.70
N LEU A 159 37.06 49.04 15.77
CA LEU A 159 38.03 48.52 16.77
C LEU A 159 38.58 47.14 16.39
N LEU A 160 39.19 47.03 15.21
CA LEU A 160 40.25 46.04 14.96
C LEU A 160 41.58 46.80 14.97
N LEU A 161 42.43 46.53 15.98
CA LEU A 161 43.91 46.71 16.04
C LEU A 161 44.40 47.27 17.38
N LEU A 162 44.40 46.43 18.43
CA LEU A 162 45.34 46.43 19.57
C LEU A 162 45.11 45.04 20.23
N ILE A 163 45.93 44.00 20.16
CA ILE A 163 47.38 43.83 20.06
C ILE A 163 47.58 42.44 19.43
N GLY A 164 48.09 42.39 18.21
CA GLY A 164 48.96 41.28 17.82
C GLY A 164 50.31 41.49 18.50
N LEU A 165 51.07 40.39 18.64
CA LEU A 165 52.40 40.25 19.26
C LEU A 165 52.34 39.65 20.68
N PHE A 166 52.12 38.34 20.76
CA PHE A 166 52.98 37.48 21.57
C PHE A 166 52.98 36.03 21.03
N PHE A 167 54.11 35.71 20.39
CA PHE A 167 54.70 34.38 20.16
C PHE A 167 54.15 33.51 19.02
N THR A 168 54.52 33.88 17.79
CA THR A 168 55.06 32.91 16.83
C THR A 168 56.57 33.12 16.69
N ASP A 169 57.28 32.02 16.50
CA ASP A 169 58.69 31.85 16.12
C ASP A 169 59.75 31.70 17.24
N LEU A 170 60.04 30.44 17.59
CA LEU A 170 61.41 29.94 17.61
C LEU A 170 61.45 28.45 17.25
N ILE A 171 62.29 28.17 16.25
CA ILE A 171 62.45 26.93 15.48
C ILE A 171 63.50 26.00 16.16
N PRO A 172 64.06 24.93 15.53
CA PRO A 172 63.96 23.53 15.97
C PRO A 172 65.32 22.90 16.40
N ALA A 173 65.32 21.69 16.95
CA ALA A 173 66.46 20.75 16.90
C ALA A 173 65.95 19.33 17.25
N PHE A 174 65.94 18.39 16.29
CA PHE A 174 66.98 17.37 16.12
C PHE A 174 67.41 16.65 17.41
N ASN A 175 66.95 15.40 17.55
CA ASN A 175 67.74 14.21 17.92
C ASN A 175 66.80 13.00 17.78
N ALA A 176 66.93 12.18 16.75
CA ALA A 176 67.90 11.09 16.68
C ALA A 176 67.77 10.13 17.88
N TYR A 177 66.95 9.09 17.73
CA TYR A 177 67.36 7.78 18.24
C TYR A 177 66.75 6.67 17.39
N LYS A 178 67.65 6.04 16.61
CA LYS A 178 67.42 4.84 15.82
C LYS A 178 67.97 3.65 16.62
N GLU A 179 67.29 2.52 16.46
CA GLU A 179 67.78 1.15 16.65
C GLU A 179 68.14 0.67 18.07
N LYS A 180 67.37 -0.32 18.53
CA LYS A 180 67.99 -1.59 18.92
C LYS A 180 67.16 -2.79 18.45
N THR A 181 67.84 -3.58 17.64
CA THR A 181 67.50 -4.85 17.02
C THR A 181 67.36 -6.00 18.04
N ASN A 182 66.45 -6.95 17.82
CA ASN A 182 66.77 -8.30 17.33
C ASN A 182 65.72 -9.36 17.69
N SER A 183 65.52 -10.28 16.74
CA SER A 183 65.25 -11.70 16.93
C SER A 183 63.84 -12.14 17.33
N SER A 184 63.04 -12.53 16.34
CA SER A 184 62.73 -13.96 16.17
C SER A 184 62.20 -14.23 14.77
N SER A 185 62.87 -15.17 14.12
CA SER A 185 62.63 -15.74 12.80
C SER A 185 61.40 -16.64 12.73
N ASN A 186 60.79 -16.66 11.53
CA ASN A 186 60.12 -17.78 10.86
C ASN A 186 59.15 -18.66 11.67
N GLU A 187 57.84 -18.55 11.39
CA GLU A 187 57.11 -19.66 10.78
C GLU A 187 55.79 -19.19 10.15
N GLN A 188 55.43 -19.80 9.01
CA GLN A 188 54.10 -19.80 8.37
C GLN A 188 53.78 -18.71 7.35
N ALA A 189 54.56 -18.70 6.25
CA ALA A 189 53.99 -18.46 4.93
C ALA A 189 53.41 -19.79 4.39
N LYS A 190 52.08 -20.01 4.48
CA LYS A 190 51.38 -20.95 3.59
C LYS A 190 49.85 -20.82 3.59
N LYS A 191 49.31 -19.84 2.86
CA LYS A 191 48.10 -20.00 2.00
C LYS A 191 47.85 -18.71 1.21
N ILE A 192 48.47 -18.62 0.04
CA ILE A 192 47.97 -17.77 -1.04
C ILE A 192 47.23 -18.72 -1.98
N VAL A 193 45.91 -18.83 -1.81
CA VAL A 193 44.99 -19.34 -2.83
C VAL A 193 43.66 -18.58 -2.65
N ASP A 194 43.22 -17.96 -3.73
CA ASP A 194 41.93 -17.32 -3.98
C ASP A 194 41.54 -16.08 -3.16
N MET A 195 42.16 -14.95 -3.52
CA MET A 195 41.47 -13.67 -3.56
C MET A 195 41.07 -13.38 -5.02
N THR A 196 40.07 -14.11 -5.50
CA THR A 196 39.26 -13.69 -6.65
C THR A 196 37.94 -13.15 -6.10
N THR A 197 38.03 -12.10 -5.27
CA THR A 197 36.85 -11.30 -4.95
C THR A 197 36.61 -10.41 -6.15
N THR A 198 35.75 -10.89 -7.05
CA THR A 198 35.11 -10.09 -8.09
C THR A 198 34.66 -8.77 -7.48
N PRO A 199 34.94 -7.60 -8.08
CA PRO A 199 34.38 -6.33 -7.64
C PRO A 199 32.85 -6.46 -7.70
N GLN A 200 32.20 -6.64 -6.55
CA GLN A 200 30.76 -6.59 -6.51
C GLN A 200 30.37 -5.14 -6.80
N THR A 201 29.80 -4.93 -7.98
CA THR A 201 29.03 -3.74 -8.29
C THR A 201 28.12 -3.46 -7.09
N PRO A 202 28.15 -2.26 -6.49
CA PRO A 202 27.31 -1.97 -5.33
C PRO A 202 25.86 -2.25 -5.71
N LYS A 203 25.25 -3.21 -5.00
CA LYS A 203 23.86 -3.59 -5.15
C LYS A 203 23.04 -2.29 -5.08
N SER A 204 22.31 -1.98 -6.15
CA SER A 204 21.47 -0.78 -6.24
C SER A 204 20.68 -0.64 -4.94
N LYS A 205 20.76 0.52 -4.30
CA LYS A 205 20.08 0.78 -3.02
C LYS A 205 18.58 0.67 -3.28
N ASP A 206 17.91 -0.20 -2.54
CA ASP A 206 16.49 -0.42 -2.67
C ASP A 206 15.72 0.68 -1.93
N MET A 207 15.05 1.54 -2.71
CA MET A 207 14.28 2.68 -2.20
C MET A 207 12.96 2.27 -1.54
N HIS A 208 12.56 1.02 -1.69
CA HIS A 208 11.27 0.53 -1.22
C HIS A 208 11.41 -0.45 -0.05
N LEU A 209 12.63 -0.78 0.36
CA LEU A 209 12.89 -1.71 1.46
C LEU A 209 12.44 -1.15 2.80
N ILE A 210 11.60 -1.92 3.50
CA ILE A 210 11.11 -1.69 4.85
C ILE A 210 12.03 -2.41 5.84
N THR A 211 12.57 -1.65 6.80
CA THR A 211 13.43 -2.17 7.88
C THR A 211 12.94 -1.66 9.23
N SER A 212 13.50 -2.19 10.32
CA SER A 212 13.24 -1.66 11.68
C SER A 212 13.63 -0.20 11.88
N SER A 213 14.45 0.35 10.98
CA SER A 213 14.93 1.73 11.06
C SER A 213 14.14 2.72 10.18
N GLY A 214 13.33 2.23 9.24
CA GLY A 214 12.55 3.05 8.31
C GLY A 214 12.36 2.41 6.93
N ILE A 215 11.98 3.21 5.94
CA ILE A 215 11.66 2.79 4.57
C ILE A 215 12.58 3.50 3.58
N GLY A 216 13.25 2.73 2.71
CA GLY A 216 14.16 3.27 1.70
C GLY A 216 15.28 4.07 2.35
N ASP A 217 15.29 5.38 2.13
CA ASP A 217 16.29 6.32 2.67
C ASP A 217 15.81 7.07 3.92
N ILE A 218 14.50 7.11 4.16
CA ILE A 218 13.93 7.81 5.32
C ILE A 218 14.08 6.94 6.58
N ARG A 219 14.49 7.55 7.69
CA ARG A 219 14.73 6.87 8.96
C ARG A 219 13.86 7.41 10.09
N LEU A 220 13.55 6.57 11.06
CA LEU A 220 12.90 6.98 12.30
C LEU A 220 13.83 7.84 13.15
N GLY A 221 13.29 8.93 13.69
CA GLY A 221 13.98 9.82 14.63
C GLY A 221 14.82 10.94 14.01
N ILE A 222 15.00 10.97 12.68
CA ILE A 222 15.55 12.16 12.00
C ILE A 222 14.45 13.22 11.88
N SER A 223 14.86 14.47 11.68
CA SER A 223 13.92 15.57 11.44
C SER A 223 13.27 15.49 10.05
N LEU A 224 12.07 16.05 9.90
CA LEU A 224 11.44 16.19 8.58
C LEU A 224 12.31 16.98 7.59
N ASN A 225 13.07 17.98 8.06
CA ASN A 225 14.03 18.72 7.24
C ASN A 225 15.16 17.82 6.72
N GLU A 226 15.68 16.93 7.57
CA GLU A 226 16.72 15.98 7.19
C GLU A 226 16.17 14.90 6.23
N ALA A 227 14.95 14.41 6.45
CA ALA A 227 14.33 13.49 5.51
C ALA A 227 14.18 14.13 4.11
N LYS A 228 13.80 15.41 4.04
CA LYS A 228 13.69 16.15 2.78
C LYS A 228 15.01 16.22 2.00
N THR A 229 16.17 16.29 2.68
CA THR A 229 17.47 16.34 2.01
C THR A 229 17.93 14.97 1.51
N MET A 230 17.45 13.88 2.12
CA MET A 230 17.78 12.50 1.72
C MET A 230 17.07 12.06 0.43
N ILE A 231 15.91 12.64 0.12
CA ILE A 231 15.07 12.29 -1.04
C ILE A 231 14.72 13.54 -1.86
N PRO A 232 15.70 14.17 -2.54
CA PRO A 232 15.51 15.46 -3.20
C PRO A 232 14.48 15.45 -4.34
N ASP A 233 14.26 14.29 -4.95
CA ASP A 233 13.27 14.10 -6.03
C ASP A 233 11.84 13.90 -5.51
N ALA A 234 11.67 13.79 -4.19
CA ALA A 234 10.38 13.62 -3.56
C ALA A 234 9.75 14.95 -3.15
N ARG A 235 8.43 15.02 -3.25
CA ARG A 235 7.63 16.13 -2.74
C ARG A 235 7.06 15.75 -1.38
N LEU A 236 7.43 16.52 -0.36
CA LEU A 236 6.90 16.39 0.99
C LEU A 236 5.85 17.47 1.21
N GLU A 237 4.62 17.07 1.54
CA GLU A 237 3.49 17.98 1.75
C GLU A 237 2.62 17.59 2.93
N ARG A 238 1.88 18.55 3.47
CA ARG A 238 0.92 18.31 4.55
C ARG A 238 -0.21 17.44 4.01
N CYS A 239 -0.61 16.45 4.78
CA CYS A 239 -1.78 15.63 4.52
C CYS A 239 -2.39 15.16 5.83
N THR A 240 -3.55 14.53 5.74
CA THR A 240 -4.29 13.99 6.86
C THR A 240 -4.85 12.62 6.52
N ASP A 241 -5.20 11.87 7.55
CA ASP A 241 -5.98 10.65 7.41
C ASP A 241 -7.46 10.90 7.76
N ALA A 242 -8.25 9.84 7.86
CA ALA A 242 -9.68 9.94 8.19
C ALA A 242 -9.96 10.52 9.59
N ASP A 243 -8.96 10.54 10.48
CA ASP A 243 -9.04 11.08 11.85
C ASP A 243 -8.44 12.50 11.94
N ASP A 244 -8.18 13.15 10.79
CA ASP A 244 -7.58 14.49 10.71
C ASP A 244 -6.18 14.56 11.37
N VAL A 245 -5.46 13.44 11.41
CA VAL A 245 -4.11 13.38 11.99
C VAL A 245 -3.14 14.19 11.14
N ALA A 246 -2.34 15.06 11.77
CA ALA A 246 -1.35 15.88 11.07
C ALA A 246 -0.16 15.02 10.58
N LEU A 247 -0.14 14.72 9.28
CA LEU A 247 0.86 13.87 8.64
C LEU A 247 1.70 14.69 7.63
N VAL A 248 2.79 14.08 7.16
CA VAL A 248 3.55 14.56 6.00
C VAL A 248 3.62 13.45 4.96
N CYS A 249 3.00 13.68 3.81
CA CYS A 249 2.99 12.73 2.70
C CYS A 249 4.22 12.92 1.82
N VAL A 250 4.91 11.81 1.54
CA VAL A 250 6.07 11.76 0.65
C VAL A 250 5.61 11.23 -0.70
N LYS A 251 5.74 12.05 -1.75
CA LYS A 251 5.30 11.70 -3.10
C LYS A 251 6.47 11.69 -4.08
N ILE A 252 6.56 10.64 -4.91
CA ILE A 252 7.57 10.50 -5.97
C ILE A 252 6.84 10.30 -7.29
N GLY A 253 7.18 11.10 -8.31
CA GLY A 253 6.48 11.04 -9.61
C GLY A 253 4.98 11.36 -9.55
N GLY A 254 4.52 12.02 -8.48
CA GLY A 254 3.11 12.35 -8.24
C GLY A 254 2.35 11.30 -7.41
N GLU A 255 2.87 10.09 -7.28
CA GLU A 255 2.30 9.00 -6.48
C GLU A 255 2.77 9.07 -5.03
N GLU A 256 1.90 8.69 -4.11
CA GLU A 256 2.25 8.63 -2.68
C GLU A 256 3.05 7.36 -2.37
N LEU A 257 4.24 7.55 -1.82
CA LEU A 257 5.12 6.47 -1.41
C LEU A 257 4.87 6.10 0.06
N MET A 258 4.80 7.10 0.93
CA MET A 258 4.64 6.90 2.37
C MET A 258 4.11 8.17 3.06
N GLN A 259 3.65 7.98 4.30
CA GLN A 259 3.18 9.01 5.21
C GLN A 259 4.10 9.01 6.44
N LEU A 260 4.50 10.20 6.88
CA LEU A 260 5.36 10.42 8.03
C LEU A 260 4.53 11.04 9.16
N HIS A 261 4.60 10.43 10.33
CA HIS A 261 4.07 11.00 11.56
C HIS A 261 5.21 11.66 12.34
N ALA A 262 5.01 12.89 12.80
CA ALA A 262 6.03 13.69 13.48
C ALA A 262 5.49 14.33 14.78
N ASP A 263 4.48 13.71 15.37
CA ASP A 263 3.82 14.12 16.62
C ASP A 263 3.43 15.62 16.59
N GLU A 264 2.78 16.01 15.49
CA GLU A 264 2.09 17.29 15.33
C GLU A 264 0.60 17.08 15.57
N GLU A 265 -0.06 18.00 16.29
CA GLU A 265 -1.48 17.85 16.66
C GLU A 265 -2.42 18.63 15.75
N ASN A 266 -1.93 19.69 15.09
CA ASN A 266 -2.74 20.58 14.27
C ASN A 266 -2.45 20.33 12.78
N SER A 267 -3.38 19.68 12.09
CA SER A 267 -3.30 19.36 10.66
C SER A 267 -3.31 20.59 9.75
N GLU A 268 -3.97 21.66 10.17
CA GLU A 268 -4.08 22.93 9.43
C GLU A 268 -2.84 23.83 9.59
N ALA A 269 -1.95 23.52 10.55
CA ALA A 269 -0.72 24.27 10.75
C ALA A 269 0.33 23.93 9.68
N PRO A 270 1.16 24.92 9.26
CA PRO A 270 2.33 24.65 8.44
C PRO A 270 3.24 23.58 9.05
N ILE A 271 3.89 22.78 8.20
CA ILE A 271 4.82 21.72 8.63
C ILE A 271 5.92 22.30 9.51
N ASN A 272 6.04 21.77 10.73
CA ASN A 272 7.20 22.01 11.56
C ASN A 272 8.37 21.10 11.15
N TRP A 273 9.21 21.59 10.24
CA TRP A 273 10.34 20.84 9.68
C TRP A 273 11.40 20.38 10.71
N ALA A 274 11.39 20.94 11.92
CA ALA A 274 12.30 20.53 12.99
C ALA A 274 11.80 19.32 13.80
N LYS A 275 10.54 18.89 13.62
CA LYS A 275 10.00 17.71 14.29
C LYS A 275 10.63 16.43 13.75
N ASN A 276 10.81 15.47 14.66
CA ASN A 276 11.38 14.17 14.35
C ASN A 276 10.30 13.18 13.94
N ILE A 277 10.63 12.33 12.97
CA ILE A 277 9.72 11.29 12.47
C ILE A 277 9.58 10.20 13.53
N SER A 278 8.36 9.96 14.02
CA SER A 278 8.03 8.95 15.02
C SER A 278 7.47 7.66 14.43
N VAL A 279 6.77 7.76 13.30
CA VAL A 279 6.20 6.63 12.54
C VAL A 279 6.35 6.87 11.05
N ILE A 280 6.65 5.82 10.29
CA ILE A 280 6.65 5.82 8.83
C ILE A 280 5.65 4.77 8.37
N GLN A 281 4.63 5.16 7.61
CA GLN A 281 3.59 4.26 7.10
C GLN A 281 3.56 4.27 5.57
N THR A 282 3.35 3.11 4.96
CA THR A 282 3.18 2.99 3.51
C THR A 282 1.98 2.14 3.15
N PHE A 283 1.23 2.59 2.15
CA PHE A 283 0.18 1.86 1.44
C PHE A 283 0.66 1.40 0.06
N ASN A 284 1.87 1.79 -0.34
CA ASN A 284 2.38 1.58 -1.67
C ASN A 284 2.86 0.13 -1.82
N PRO A 285 2.31 -0.65 -2.77
CA PRO A 285 2.66 -2.05 -2.95
C PRO A 285 4.11 -2.27 -3.43
N ALA A 286 4.80 -1.23 -3.89
CA ALA A 286 6.22 -1.31 -4.21
C ALA A 286 7.08 -1.49 -2.94
N CYS A 287 6.63 -1.02 -1.77
CA CYS A 287 7.35 -1.15 -0.50
C CYS A 287 7.23 -2.55 0.10
N HIS A 288 8.36 -3.15 0.49
CA HIS A 288 8.40 -4.51 0.99
C HIS A 288 9.43 -4.74 2.10
N THR A 289 9.21 -5.72 2.98
CA THR A 289 10.23 -6.20 3.92
C THR A 289 11.32 -7.02 3.22
N GLU A 290 12.36 -7.43 3.94
CA GLU A 290 13.39 -8.34 3.39
C GLU A 290 12.81 -9.70 2.98
N GLU A 291 11.77 -10.16 3.69
CA GLU A 291 11.02 -11.39 3.39
C GLU A 291 9.95 -11.19 2.30
N GLY A 292 9.81 -9.97 1.76
CA GLY A 292 8.89 -9.66 0.67
C GLY A 292 7.46 -9.35 1.10
N ILE A 293 7.18 -9.09 2.39
CA ILE A 293 5.84 -8.68 2.82
C ILE A 293 5.60 -7.22 2.40
N HIS A 294 4.50 -6.96 1.71
CA HIS A 294 4.17 -5.63 1.17
C HIS A 294 2.67 -5.29 1.34
N PRO A 295 2.27 -4.01 1.23
CA PRO A 295 0.86 -3.66 1.05
C PRO A 295 0.27 -4.40 -0.15
N GLY A 296 -0.79 -5.17 0.07
CA GLY A 296 -1.43 -6.06 -0.90
C GLY A 296 -1.07 -7.55 -0.74
N SER A 297 -0.09 -7.90 0.11
CA SER A 297 0.20 -9.31 0.44
C SER A 297 -1.02 -9.98 1.08
N LEU A 298 -1.33 -11.20 0.66
CA LEU A 298 -2.39 -12.02 1.27
C LEU A 298 -2.01 -12.38 2.70
N VAL A 299 -2.95 -12.26 3.64
CA VAL A 299 -2.72 -12.61 5.05
C VAL A 299 -2.24 -14.05 5.18
N LEU A 300 -2.81 -14.98 4.41
CA LEU A 300 -2.40 -16.40 4.42
C LEU A 300 -0.95 -16.62 3.97
N GLU A 301 -0.40 -15.77 3.10
CA GLU A 301 1.02 -15.83 2.72
C GLU A 301 1.90 -15.22 3.80
N VAL A 302 1.45 -14.14 4.44
CA VAL A 302 2.16 -13.53 5.57
C VAL A 302 2.20 -14.49 6.77
N GLU A 303 1.15 -15.29 7.01
CA GLU A 303 1.15 -16.32 8.05
C GLU A 303 2.25 -17.37 7.87
N LYS A 304 2.66 -17.66 6.63
CA LYS A 304 3.77 -18.60 6.36
C LYS A 304 5.13 -18.04 6.78
N ILE A 305 5.25 -16.72 6.87
CA ILE A 305 6.49 -16.01 7.20
C ILE A 305 6.50 -15.66 8.70
N LEU A 306 5.43 -15.05 9.21
CA LEU A 306 5.36 -14.51 10.57
C LEU A 306 4.57 -15.39 11.54
N GLY A 307 4.13 -16.58 11.11
CA GLY A 307 3.26 -17.46 11.89
C GLY A 307 1.81 -17.02 11.87
N LYS A 308 0.93 -17.83 12.47
CA LYS A 308 -0.52 -17.62 12.46
C LYS A 308 -0.94 -16.25 12.99
N THR A 309 -2.10 -15.77 12.54
CA THR A 309 -2.75 -14.58 13.10
C THR A 309 -2.98 -14.79 14.59
N LYS A 310 -2.36 -13.94 15.40
CA LYS A 310 -2.51 -13.90 16.85
C LYS A 310 -3.80 -13.19 17.23
N ILE A 311 -4.06 -12.03 16.63
CA ILE A 311 -5.26 -11.24 16.89
C ILE A 311 -5.46 -10.16 15.80
N ILE A 312 -6.71 -9.83 15.53
CA ILE A 312 -7.14 -8.67 14.75
C ILE A 312 -7.96 -7.78 15.68
N LYS A 313 -7.66 -6.48 15.72
CA LYS A 313 -8.33 -5.49 16.60
C LYS A 313 -8.87 -4.32 15.80
N ILE A 314 -10.07 -3.86 16.16
CA ILE A 314 -10.66 -2.62 15.64
C ILE A 314 -10.18 -1.44 16.49
N GLY A 315 -9.66 -0.41 15.83
CA GLY A 315 -9.29 0.87 16.42
C GLY A 315 -10.51 1.69 16.87
N PRO A 316 -10.38 2.52 17.92
CA PRO A 316 -11.53 3.12 18.60
C PRO A 316 -12.26 4.22 17.80
N THR A 317 -11.60 4.93 16.90
CA THR A 317 -12.11 6.16 16.27
C THR A 317 -12.70 5.94 14.87
N GLU A 318 -12.10 5.05 14.09
CA GLU A 318 -12.33 4.96 12.63
C GLU A 318 -12.40 3.51 12.12
N GLN A 319 -12.64 2.59 13.05
CA GLN A 319 -12.78 1.17 12.78
C GLN A 319 -11.59 0.51 12.03
N ARG A 320 -10.39 1.12 12.06
CA ARG A 320 -9.17 0.54 11.48
C ARG A 320 -8.90 -0.84 12.06
N GLN A 321 -8.72 -1.82 11.19
CA GLN A 321 -8.35 -3.16 11.62
C GLN A 321 -6.83 -3.32 11.64
N TYR A 322 -6.29 -3.69 12.79
CA TYR A 322 -4.87 -3.99 12.99
C TYR A 322 -4.72 -5.49 13.19
N ILE A 323 -3.84 -6.11 12.41
CA ILE A 323 -3.56 -7.55 12.49
C ILE A 323 -2.19 -7.77 13.12
N GLU A 324 -2.12 -8.70 14.07
CA GLU A 324 -0.90 -9.13 14.75
C GLU A 324 -0.64 -10.60 14.47
N PHE A 325 0.59 -10.96 14.12
CA PHE A 325 1.04 -12.34 13.90
C PHE A 325 1.87 -12.86 15.09
N ILE A 326 1.93 -14.18 15.27
CA ILE A 326 2.64 -14.80 16.42
C ILE A 326 4.10 -14.36 16.52
N ASN A 327 4.82 -14.31 15.40
CA ASN A 327 6.24 -13.93 15.34
C ASN A 327 6.44 -12.51 14.78
N GLN A 328 5.44 -11.63 14.91
CA GLN A 328 5.56 -10.24 14.45
C GLN A 328 6.63 -9.48 15.27
N PRO A 329 7.61 -8.84 14.61
CA PRO A 329 8.52 -7.95 15.29
C PRO A 329 7.81 -6.73 15.91
N SER A 330 8.26 -6.26 17.07
CA SER A 330 7.60 -5.14 17.77
C SER A 330 7.67 -3.80 17.04
N TRP A 331 8.63 -3.65 16.12
CA TRP A 331 8.87 -2.43 15.34
C TRP A 331 7.94 -2.26 14.14
N ILE A 332 7.22 -3.32 13.74
CA ILE A 332 6.33 -3.31 12.57
C ILE A 332 4.87 -3.43 12.99
N ILE A 333 4.00 -2.69 12.30
CA ILE A 333 2.54 -2.72 12.46
C ILE A 333 1.92 -3.01 11.10
N PHE A 334 0.94 -3.92 11.07
CA PHE A 334 0.15 -4.23 9.89
C PHE A 334 -1.29 -3.77 10.08
N ARG A 335 -1.83 -3.09 9.06
CA ARG A 335 -3.29 -2.90 8.93
C ARG A 335 -3.87 -3.94 8.00
N LEU A 336 -5.03 -4.46 8.36
CA LEU A 336 -5.83 -5.36 7.55
C LEU A 336 -6.78 -4.53 6.67
N ASP A 337 -7.09 -5.02 5.47
CA ASP A 337 -8.00 -4.43 4.49
C ASP A 337 -9.48 -4.59 4.85
N TYR A 338 -9.81 -4.44 6.14
CA TYR A 338 -11.17 -4.54 6.68
C TYR A 338 -11.84 -5.92 6.54
N THR A 339 -11.06 -6.96 6.24
CA THR A 339 -11.55 -8.34 6.03
C THR A 339 -11.59 -9.20 7.29
N GLY A 340 -11.35 -8.63 8.48
CA GLY A 340 -11.54 -9.32 9.75
C GLY A 340 -13.02 -9.63 10.01
N ILE A 341 -13.30 -10.83 10.52
CA ILE A 341 -14.66 -11.33 10.78
C ILE A 341 -14.91 -11.28 12.28
N PHE A 342 -15.70 -10.31 12.72
CA PHE A 342 -15.99 -10.06 14.14
C PHE A 342 -17.35 -10.64 14.52
N GLU A 343 -17.46 -11.09 15.76
CA GLU A 343 -18.75 -11.41 16.38
C GLU A 343 -19.44 -10.13 16.83
N ASP A 344 -20.77 -10.17 16.93
CA ASP A 344 -21.56 -9.01 17.34
C ASP A 344 -21.06 -8.43 18.67
N GLY A 345 -20.74 -7.14 18.67
CA GLY A 345 -20.24 -6.43 19.84
C GLY A 345 -18.76 -6.67 20.18
N SER A 346 -18.04 -7.53 19.44
CA SER A 346 -16.61 -7.75 19.63
C SER A 346 -15.77 -6.76 18.84
N SER A 347 -14.72 -6.21 19.46
CA SER A 347 -13.68 -5.41 18.79
C SER A 347 -12.43 -6.22 18.45
N GLN A 348 -12.45 -7.53 18.70
CA GLN A 348 -11.32 -8.42 18.50
C GLN A 348 -11.75 -9.74 17.84
N THR A 349 -10.91 -10.30 16.99
CA THR A 349 -11.12 -11.61 16.36
C THR A 349 -9.79 -12.23 15.99
N THR A 350 -9.81 -13.51 15.63
CA THR A 350 -8.70 -14.19 14.93
C THR A 350 -9.11 -14.63 13.52
N ARG A 351 -10.37 -14.43 13.14
CA ARG A 351 -10.94 -14.84 11.86
C ARG A 351 -10.88 -13.70 10.85
N PHE A 352 -10.62 -14.03 9.60
CA PHE A 352 -10.59 -13.10 8.47
C PHE A 352 -11.01 -13.82 7.19
N ASP A 353 -11.45 -13.05 6.18
CA ASP A 353 -11.70 -13.57 4.84
C ASP A 353 -10.40 -14.13 4.25
N PRO A 354 -10.36 -15.36 3.68
CA PRO A 354 -9.16 -15.94 3.08
C PRO A 354 -8.50 -15.08 1.99
N LYS A 355 -9.22 -14.15 1.36
CA LYS A 355 -8.72 -13.19 0.37
C LYS A 355 -8.20 -11.89 1.00
N GLY A 356 -8.25 -11.76 2.32
CA GLY A 356 -7.80 -10.60 3.06
C GLY A 356 -6.33 -10.29 2.83
N LYS A 357 -6.02 -9.00 2.81
CA LYS A 357 -4.68 -8.47 2.49
C LYS A 357 -4.18 -7.48 3.53
N ILE A 358 -2.87 -7.37 3.60
CA ILE A 358 -2.22 -6.27 4.29
C ILE A 358 -2.56 -4.97 3.55
N LEU A 359 -3.29 -4.06 4.19
CA LEU A 359 -3.64 -2.76 3.63
C LEU A 359 -2.47 -1.78 3.68
N SER A 360 -1.75 -1.74 4.80
CA SER A 360 -0.56 -0.91 4.97
C SER A 360 0.39 -1.50 5.99
N ILE A 361 1.63 -1.03 5.91
CA ILE A 361 2.71 -1.38 6.83
C ILE A 361 3.20 -0.08 7.47
N ALA A 362 3.34 -0.06 8.79
CA ALA A 362 3.96 1.03 9.51
C ALA A 362 5.15 0.56 10.33
N VAL A 363 6.21 1.38 10.36
CA VAL A 363 7.43 1.18 11.14
C VAL A 363 7.45 2.21 12.26
N LYS A 364 7.76 1.78 13.48
CA LYS A 364 7.92 2.64 14.66
C LYS A 364 9.08 2.15 15.54
N LYS A 365 9.52 3.02 16.45
CA LYS A 365 10.52 2.67 17.48
C LYS A 365 9.94 1.83 18.61
#